data_AF-A0A7V8EIX4-F1
#
_entry.id   AF-A0A7V8EIX4-F1
#
_cell.length_a   1.000
_cell.length_b   1.000
_cell.length_c   1.000
_cell.angle_alpha   90.00
_cell.angle_beta   90.00
_cell.angle_gamma   90.00
#
_symmetry.space_group_name_H-M   'P 1'
#
loop_
_entity.id
_entity.type
_entity.pdbx_description
1 polymer ?
#
loop_
_entity_poly.entity_id
_entity_poly.type
_entity_poly.pdbx_seq_one_letter_code
_entity_poly.pdbx_strand_id
1 'polypeptide(L)'
;MTLGQCNVEAVQGFIESQVVVTIPGHQVFRLPPVVGVDLAGDIATLVSADFPRASVSILGRCHGSLSGLDDALRMSEEVRDTLAVCLRQAHPGAALVEHFQTAVHIGGAQ
;
A
#
# COMPACT_ATOMS: atom_id res chain seq x y z
N MET A 1 46.07 -14.65 0.07
CA MET A 1 45.11 -14.13 -0.92
C MET A 1 44.03 -13.40 -0.15
N THR A 2 43.98 -12.08 -0.30
CA THR A 2 43.10 -11.18 0.44
C THR A 2 41.71 -11.25 -0.18
N LEU A 3 40.71 -11.69 0.60
CA LEU A 3 39.31 -11.56 0.20
C LEU A 3 38.98 -10.07 0.26
N GLY A 4 38.78 -9.45 -0.90
CA GLY A 4 38.38 -8.05 -1.02
C GLY A 4 37.10 -7.84 -0.23
N GLN A 5 37.17 -6.94 0.76
CA GLN A 5 35.98 -6.40 1.40
C GLN A 5 35.17 -5.70 0.32
N CYS A 6 34.07 -6.32 -0.12
CA CYS A 6 32.98 -5.59 -0.73
C CYS A 6 32.47 -4.61 0.31
N ASN A 7 32.89 -3.36 0.20
CA ASN A 7 32.24 -2.24 0.86
C ASN A 7 30.86 -2.10 0.22
N VAL A 8 29.88 -2.86 0.71
CA VAL A 8 28.48 -2.63 0.36
C VAL A 8 28.11 -1.36 1.11
N GLU A 9 28.36 -0.21 0.50
CA GLU A 9 27.81 1.05 0.98
C GLU A 9 26.30 0.84 1.08
N ALA A 10 25.78 0.87 2.30
CA ALA A 10 24.35 0.76 2.54
C ALA A 10 23.70 1.99 1.91
N VAL A 11 23.25 1.86 0.66
CA VAL A 11 22.50 2.91 0.00
C VAL A 11 21.20 3.09 0.76
N GLN A 12 21.01 4.27 1.34
CA GLN A 12 19.78 4.59 2.06
C GLN A 12 18.62 4.62 1.07
N GLY A 13 17.63 3.80 1.35
CA GLY A 13 16.45 3.59 0.52
C GLY A 13 15.25 3.22 1.36
N PHE A 14 14.11 3.02 0.71
CA PHE A 14 12.87 2.64 1.38
C PHE A 14 12.08 1.65 0.55
N ILE A 15 11.10 1.00 1.18
CA ILE A 15 10.20 0.06 0.53
C ILE A 15 8.84 0.71 0.47
N GLU A 16 8.22 0.72 -0.72
CA GLU A 16 6.79 0.97 -0.88
C GLU A 16 6.07 -0.35 -1.06
N SER A 17 4.98 -0.54 -0.33
CA SER A 17 4.10 -1.69 -0.46
C SER A 17 2.73 -1.24 -0.93
N GLN A 18 2.20 -1.90 -1.94
CA GLN A 18 0.88 -1.62 -2.49
C GLN A 18 -0.03 -2.84 -2.35
N VAL A 19 -1.20 -2.66 -1.74
CA VAL A 19 -2.22 -3.70 -1.68
C VAL A 19 -3.01 -3.73 -2.99
N VAL A 20 -3.06 -4.91 -3.62
CA VAL A 20 -3.77 -5.16 -4.86
C VAL A 20 -4.88 -6.17 -4.60
N VAL A 21 -6.10 -5.79 -4.95
CA VAL A 21 -7.33 -6.55 -4.73
C VAL A 21 -7.87 -6.98 -6.09
N THR A 22 -7.99 -8.29 -6.29
CA THR A 22 -8.55 -8.87 -7.51
C THR A 22 -9.81 -9.64 -7.16
N ILE A 23 -10.96 -9.11 -7.54
CA ILE A 23 -12.25 -9.79 -7.36
C ILE A 23 -12.62 -10.45 -8.69
N PRO A 24 -12.87 -11.78 -8.72
CA PRO A 24 -13.28 -12.47 -9.95
C PRO A 24 -14.50 -11.80 -10.60
N GLY A 25 -14.39 -11.49 -11.90
CA GLY A 25 -15.46 -10.81 -12.66
C GLY A 25 -15.50 -9.28 -12.49
N HIS A 26 -14.61 -8.69 -11.70
CA HIS A 26 -14.48 -7.25 -11.51
C HIS A 26 -13.09 -6.74 -11.91
N GLN A 27 -12.94 -5.42 -12.03
CA GLN A 27 -11.65 -4.79 -12.29
C GLN A 27 -10.68 -4.97 -11.11
N VAL A 28 -9.39 -5.14 -11.42
CA VAL A 28 -8.33 -5.12 -10.42
C VAL A 28 -8.26 -3.73 -9.79
N PHE A 29 -8.33 -3.68 -8.47
CA PHE A 29 -8.24 -2.45 -7.70
C PHE A 29 -6.92 -2.39 -6.93
N ARG A 30 -6.35 -1.18 -6.82
CA ARG A 30 -5.08 -0.94 -6.14
C ARG A 30 -5.28 0.16 -5.12
N LEU A 31 -4.96 -0.11 -3.87
CA LEU A 31 -4.89 0.92 -2.85
C LEU A 31 -3.65 1.80 -3.09
N PRO A 32 -3.60 3.03 -2.54
CA PRO A 32 -2.39 3.82 -2.58
C PRO A 32 -1.19 3.07 -1.97
N PRO A 33 0.02 3.25 -2.50
CA PRO A 33 1.21 2.65 -1.91
C PRO A 33 1.51 3.27 -0.54
N VAL A 34 2.05 2.47 0.37
CA VAL A 34 2.47 2.91 1.71
C VAL A 34 3.92 2.50 1.96
N VAL A 35 4.64 3.29 2.76
CA VAL A 35 6.02 3.00 3.15
C VAL A 35 6.06 1.87 4.17
N GLY A 36 6.93 0.89 3.94
CA GLY A 36 7.07 -0.30 4.77
C GLY A 36 6.07 -1.39 4.42
N VAL A 37 6.04 -2.47 5.21
CA VAL A 37 5.17 -3.65 4.97
C VAL A 37 4.02 -3.77 5.96
N ASP A 38 4.17 -3.21 7.16
CA ASP A 38 3.23 -3.44 8.27
C ASP A 38 1.84 -2.90 7.94
N LEU A 39 1.75 -1.61 7.55
CA LEU A 39 0.47 -0.98 7.19
C LEU A 39 -0.21 -1.68 6.00
N ALA A 40 0.57 -2.11 5.00
CA ALA A 40 0.03 -2.87 3.88
C ALA A 40 -0.51 -4.25 4.32
N GLY A 41 0.14 -4.89 5.29
CA GLY A 41 -0.31 -6.14 5.90
C GLY A 41 -1.63 -6.00 6.65
N ASP A 42 -1.77 -4.95 7.46
CA ASP A 42 -3.01 -4.65 8.18
C ASP A 42 -4.17 -4.41 7.22
N ILE A 43 -3.93 -3.60 6.17
CA ILE A 43 -4.90 -3.33 5.12
C ILE A 43 -5.30 -4.63 4.40
N ALA A 44 -4.32 -5.44 3.98
CA ALA A 44 -4.58 -6.69 3.28
C ALA A 44 -5.44 -7.65 4.12
N THR A 45 -5.20 -7.70 5.44
CA THR A 45 -5.98 -8.51 6.38
C THR A 45 -7.44 -8.06 6.44
N LEU A 46 -7.68 -6.75 6.59
CA LEU A 46 -9.04 -6.20 6.65
C LEU A 46 -9.80 -6.40 5.35
N VAL A 47 -9.15 -6.13 4.21
CA VAL A 47 -9.76 -6.32 2.89
C VAL A 47 -10.08 -7.80 2.65
N SER A 48 -9.19 -8.72 3.04
CA SER A 48 -9.45 -10.15 2.89
C SER A 48 -10.65 -10.64 3.73
N ALA A 49 -10.87 -10.04 4.91
CA ALA A 49 -12.00 -10.36 5.77
C ALA A 49 -13.35 -9.94 5.15
N ASP A 50 -13.42 -8.75 4.56
CA ASP A 50 -14.65 -8.23 3.95
C ASP A 50 -14.90 -8.74 2.52
N PHE A 51 -13.84 -9.17 1.81
CA PHE A 51 -13.95 -9.72 0.45
C PHE A 51 -13.40 -11.15 0.38
N PRO A 52 -14.09 -12.16 0.95
CA PRO A 52 -13.59 -13.54 1.04
C PRO A 52 -13.41 -14.25 -0.30
N ARG A 53 -13.96 -13.68 -1.39
CA ARG A 53 -13.79 -14.18 -2.77
C ARG A 53 -12.70 -13.45 -3.54
N ALA A 54 -12.11 -12.40 -2.97
CA ALA A 54 -11.03 -11.65 -3.60
C ALA A 54 -9.69 -12.36 -3.40
N SER A 55 -8.82 -12.26 -4.40
CA SER A 55 -7.39 -12.47 -4.23
C SER A 55 -6.77 -11.15 -3.80
N VAL A 56 -6.20 -11.10 -2.60
CA VAL A 56 -5.48 -9.94 -2.07
C VAL A 56 -3.98 -10.24 -2.08
N SER A 57 -3.19 -9.31 -2.60
CA SER A 57 -1.72 -9.44 -2.68
C SER A 57 -1.04 -8.13 -2.33
N ILE A 58 0.18 -8.20 -1.81
CA ILE A 58 1.01 -7.05 -1.51
C ILE A 58 2.16 -7.01 -2.51
N LEU A 59 2.26 -5.93 -3.27
CA LEU A 59 3.36 -5.68 -4.18
C LEU A 59 4.37 -4.74 -3.52
N GLY A 60 5.55 -5.25 -3.19
CA GLY A 60 6.66 -4.46 -2.69
C GLY A 60 7.52 -3.89 -3.82
N ARG A 61 7.94 -2.63 -3.68
CA ARG A 61 8.92 -1.96 -4.53
C ARG A 61 10.03 -1.38 -3.67
N CYS A 62 11.27 -1.73 -3.99
CA CYS A 62 12.44 -1.16 -3.33
C CYS A 62 12.89 0.11 -4.07
N HIS A 63 13.11 1.18 -3.33
CA HIS A 63 13.66 2.43 -3.81
C HIS A 63 15.10 2.54 -3.32
N GLY A 64 16.05 2.53 -4.24
CA GLY A 64 17.49 2.66 -3.94
C GLY A 64 17.95 4.07 -3.62
N SER A 65 17.04 4.97 -3.25
CA SER A 65 17.32 6.36 -2.88
C SER A 65 16.20 6.90 -2.01
N LEU A 66 16.48 7.92 -1.19
CA LEU A 66 15.46 8.61 -0.39
C LEU A 66 14.67 9.68 -1.17
N SER A 67 14.93 9.86 -2.47
CA SER A 67 14.16 10.77 -3.30
C SER A 67 12.68 10.37 -3.34
N GLY A 68 11.80 11.32 -3.02
CA GLY A 68 10.35 11.08 -2.95
C GLY A 68 9.87 10.39 -1.67
N LEU A 69 10.76 10.13 -0.70
CA LEU A 69 10.36 9.53 0.58
C LEU A 69 9.35 10.39 1.33
N ASP A 70 9.52 11.72 1.35
CA ASP A 70 8.59 12.62 2.07
C ASP A 70 7.17 12.54 1.49
N ASP A 71 7.03 12.47 0.16
CA ASP A 71 5.73 12.29 -0.50
C ASP A 71 5.13 10.90 -0.21
N ALA A 72 5.95 9.85 -0.23
CA ALA A 72 5.52 8.50 0.10
C ALA A 72 5.08 8.38 1.58
N LEU A 73 5.78 9.04 2.50
CA LEU A 73 5.41 9.13 3.91
C LEU A 73 4.11 9.91 4.10
N ARG A 74 3.94 11.04 3.40
CA ARG A 74 2.70 11.81 3.42
C ARG A 74 1.50 10.99 2.93
N MET A 75 1.67 10.24 1.84
CA MET A 75 0.64 9.31 1.35
C MET A 75 0.35 8.19 2.37
N SER A 76 1.39 7.67 3.02
CA SER A 76 1.23 6.64 4.06
C SER A 76 0.43 7.14 5.25
N GLU A 77 0.63 8.40 5.65
CA GLU A 77 -0.12 9.04 6.72
C GLU A 77 -1.59 9.27 6.31
N GLU A 78 -1.86 9.72 5.07
CA GLU A 78 -3.23 9.84 4.55
C GLU A 78 -3.97 8.50 4.56
N VAL A 79 -3.29 7.41 4.18
CA VAL A 79 -3.84 6.06 4.25
C VAL A 79 -4.10 5.65 5.69
N ARG A 80 -3.20 5.97 6.62
CA ARG A 80 -3.37 5.67 8.05
C ARG A 80 -4.55 6.43 8.66
N ASP A 81 -4.70 7.72 8.35
CA ASP A 81 -5.81 8.53 8.81
C ASP A 81 -7.14 8.00 8.28
N THR A 82 -7.19 7.68 7.00
CA THR A 82 -8.37 7.07 6.37
C THR A 82 -8.70 5.72 7.01
N LEU A 83 -7.69 4.88 7.23
CA LEU A 83 -7.86 3.59 7.91
C LEU A 83 -8.44 3.77 9.32
N ALA A 84 -7.94 4.75 10.09
CA ALA A 84 -8.44 5.03 11.44
C ALA A 84 -9.92 5.44 11.46
N VAL A 85 -10.42 6.05 10.38
CA VAL A 85 -11.84 6.33 10.18
C VAL A 85 -12.60 5.07 9.77
N CYS A 86 -12.11 4.32 8.78
CA CYS A 86 -12.74 3.10 8.28
C CYS A 86 -12.87 1.99 9.34
N LEU A 87 -11.92 1.88 10.26
CA LEU A 87 -11.95 0.92 11.37
C LEU A 87 -13.17 1.04 12.29
N ARG A 88 -13.88 2.18 12.26
CA ARG A 88 -15.10 2.40 13.05
C ARG A 88 -16.35 1.86 12.36
N GLN A 89 -16.23 1.36 11.13
CA GLN A 89 -17.35 0.85 10.34
C GLN A 89 -17.54 -0.66 10.53
N ALA A 90 -18.71 -1.17 10.16
CA ALA A 90 -19.03 -2.60 10.24
C ALA A 90 -18.18 -3.45 9.27
N HIS A 91 -17.82 -2.89 8.11
CA HIS A 91 -17.00 -3.51 7.07
C HIS A 91 -15.80 -2.61 6.73
N PRO A 92 -14.77 -2.58 7.59
CA PRO A 92 -13.67 -1.62 7.50
C PRO A 92 -12.83 -1.77 6.22
N GLY A 93 -12.60 -3.00 5.74
CA GLY A 93 -11.89 -3.27 4.49
C GLY A 93 -12.70 -2.83 3.28
N ALA A 94 -14.02 -3.06 3.27
CA ALA A 94 -14.90 -2.56 2.22
C ALA A 94 -14.95 -1.03 2.16
N ALA A 95 -15.08 -0.38 3.32
CA ALA A 95 -15.09 1.07 3.44
C ALA A 95 -13.80 1.71 2.92
N LEU A 96 -12.65 1.09 3.22
CA LEU A 96 -11.34 1.56 2.76
C LEU A 96 -11.22 1.45 1.23
N VAL A 97 -11.68 0.34 0.65
CA VAL A 97 -11.71 0.13 -0.80
C VAL A 97 -12.61 1.16 -1.47
N GLU A 98 -13.81 1.38 -0.96
CA GLU A 98 -14.76 2.36 -1.50
C GLU A 98 -14.21 3.80 -1.47
N HIS A 99 -13.57 4.19 -0.37
CA HIS A 99 -12.96 5.52 -0.22
C HIS A 99 -11.95 5.79 -1.33
N PHE A 100 -10.98 4.88 -1.51
CA PHE A 100 -9.92 5.07 -2.50
C PHE A 100 -10.38 4.80 -3.94
N GLN A 101 -11.40 3.97 -4.16
CA GLN A 101 -12.04 3.86 -5.47
C GLN A 101 -12.69 5.19 -5.87
N THR A 102 -13.40 5.84 -4.95
CA THR A 102 -14.07 7.12 -5.23
C THR A 102 -13.07 8.24 -5.47
N ALA A 103 -11.99 8.30 -4.69
CA ALA A 103 -10.92 9.28 -4.86
C ALA A 103 -10.25 9.19 -6.26
N VAL A 104 -10.01 7.98 -6.77
CA VAL A 104 -9.44 7.76 -8.11
C VAL A 104 -10.38 8.24 -9.21
N HIS A 105 -11.70 8.11 -9.04
CA HIS A 105 -12.67 8.59 -10.04
C HIS A 105 -12.79 10.12 -10.07
N ILE A 106 -12.52 10.82 -8.96
CA ILE A 106 -12.58 12.28 -8.90
C ILE A 106 -11.28 12.93 -9.43
N GLY A 107 -10.14 12.26 -9.29
CA GLY A 107 -8.84 12.73 -9.79
C GLY A 107 -8.57 12.47 -11.29
N GLY A 108 -9.46 11.77 -11.99
CA GLY A 108 -9.29 11.33 -13.38
C GLY A 108 -9.75 12.31 -14.47
N ALA A 109 -9.98 13.58 -14.13
CA ALA A 109 -10.29 14.64 -15.09
C ALA A 109 -9.15 15.67 -15.16
N GLN A 110 -8.04 15.30 -15.82
CA GLN A 110 -7.03 16.25 -16.31
C GLN A 110 -6.49 15.80 -17.66
#